data_AF-A0A519GVX6-F1
#
_entry.id   AF-A0A519GVX6-F1
#
_cell.length_a   1.000
_cell.length_b   1.000
_cell.length_c   1.000
_cell.angle_alpha   90.00
_cell.angle_beta   90.00
_cell.angle_gamma   90.00
#
_symmetry.space_group_name_H-M   'P 1'
#
loop_
_entity.id
_entity.type
_entity.pdbx_description
1 polymer ?
#
loop_
_entity_poly.entity_id
_entity_poly.type
_entity_poly.pdbx_seq_one_letter_code
_entity_poly.pdbx_strand_id
1 'polypeptide(L)' 'MDFTLTSIRSSNFSVIVQNSGGGFDTHTAAAPATYLGTPVGYPGALACATLKANGTLLARIMFEDATTWRANLSWS' A
#
# COMPACT_ATOMS: atom_id res chain seq x y z
N MET A 1 -8.48 0.46 -14.55
CA MET A 1 -7.95 -0.43 -13.51
C MET A 1 -9.01 -0.52 -12.45
N ASP A 2 -9.30 -1.71 -11.98
CA ASP A 2 -10.33 -1.90 -10.97
C ASP A 2 -9.64 -2.05 -9.62
N PHE A 3 -9.78 -1.02 -8.79
CA PHE A 3 -9.12 -0.93 -7.48
C PHE A 3 -10.13 -1.14 -6.37
N THR A 4 -9.77 -1.97 -5.40
CA THR A 4 -10.52 -2.22 -4.18
C THR A 4 -9.75 -1.67 -2.99
N LEU A 5 -10.44 -0.94 -2.11
CA LEU A 5 -9.88 -0.44 -0.86
C LEU A 5 -9.41 -1.63 -0.02
N THR A 6 -8.12 -1.64 0.34
CA THR A 6 -7.51 -2.68 1.17
C THR A 6 -6.76 -2.01 2.31
N SER A 7 -7.31 -2.09 3.53
CA SER A 7 -6.63 -1.58 4.71
C SER A 7 -5.52 -2.54 5.13
N ILE A 8 -4.29 -2.04 5.18
CA ILE A 8 -3.16 -2.74 5.83
C ILE A 8 -3.14 -2.51 7.35
N ARG A 9 -4.07 -1.69 7.87
CA ARG A 9 -4.19 -1.35 9.29
C ARG A 9 -5.16 -2.33 9.94
N SER A 10 -4.67 -3.08 10.93
CA SER A 10 -5.47 -3.99 11.74
C SER A 10 -6.05 -3.29 12.98
N SER A 11 -6.76 -4.03 13.82
CA SER A 11 -7.25 -3.55 15.12
C SER A 11 -6.15 -3.05 16.06
N ASN A 12 -4.88 -3.42 15.80
CA ASN A 12 -3.74 -3.08 16.65
C ASN A 12 -2.94 -1.88 16.10
N PHE A 13 -3.45 -1.20 15.07
CA PHE A 13 -2.81 -0.02 14.51
C PHE A 13 -3.12 1.23 15.35
N SER A 14 -2.10 1.96 15.76
CA SER A 14 -2.22 3.27 16.40
C SER A 14 -1.20 4.26 15.83
N VAL A 15 -1.54 5.55 15.89
CA VAL A 15 -0.60 6.63 15.60
C VAL A 15 -0.39 7.40 16.88
N ILE A 16 0.88 7.62 17.22
CA ILE A 16 1.28 8.50 18.31
C ILE A 16 2.11 9.65 17.73
N VAL A 17 1.93 10.85 18.27
CA VAL A 17 2.63 12.06 17.84
C VAL A 17 3.35 12.65 19.04
N GLN A 18 4.61 13.05 18.86
CA GLN A 18 5.37 13.70 19.90
C GLN A 18 4.83 15.12 20.13
N ASN A 19 4.53 15.45 21.39
CA ASN A 19 4.06 16.78 21.77
C ASN A 19 5.21 17.70 22.20
N SER A 20 4.91 18.99 22.34
CA SER A 20 5.91 20.00 22.69
C SER A 20 6.49 19.85 24.10
N GLY A 21 5.86 19.06 24.96
CA GLY A 21 6.35 18.70 26.29
C GLY A 21 7.28 17.49 26.30
N GLY A 22 7.56 16.89 25.14
CA GLY A 22 8.40 15.69 25.01
C GLY A 22 7.68 14.37 25.28
N GLY A 23 6.37 14.40 25.55
CA GLY A 23 5.51 13.21 25.64
C GLY A 23 4.97 12.77 24.29
N PHE A 24 4.16 11.71 24.31
CA PHE A 24 3.47 11.20 23.12
C PHE A 24 1.96 11.21 23.34
N ASP A 25 1.23 11.79 22.40
CA ASP A 25 -0.23 11.80 22.38
C ASP A 25 -0.77 10.84 21.32
N THR A 26 -1.89 10.18 21.61
CA THR A 26 -2.60 9.38 20.62
C THR A 26 -3.22 10.29 19.56
N HIS A 27 -3.06 9.92 18.29
CA HIS A 27 -3.59 10.65 17.15
C HIS A 27 -4.57 9.78 16.35
N THR A 28 -5.73 10.35 16.02
CA THR A 28 -6.71 9.71 15.15
C THR A 28 -6.19 9.71 13.71
N ALA A 29 -5.78 8.54 13.23
CA ALA A 29 -5.34 8.40 11.85
C ALA A 29 -6.48 8.65 10.86
N ALA A 30 -6.20 9.35 9.76
CA ALA A 30 -7.12 9.49 8.63
C ALA A 30 -7.51 8.11 8.06
N ALA A 31 -8.63 8.04 7.35
CA ALA A 31 -9.11 6.78 6.76
C ALA A 31 -8.03 6.07 5.92
N PRO A 32 -8.01 4.72 5.88
CA PRO A 32 -7.13 3.98 4.99
C PRO A 32 -7.34 4.43 3.55
N ALA A 33 -6.24 4.53 2.81
CA ALA A 33 -6.23 5.01 1.43
C ALA A 33 -5.31 4.16 0.56
N THR A 34 -5.19 2.88 0.90
CA THR A 34 -4.41 1.88 0.16
C THR A 34 -5.36 1.01 -0.65
N TYR A 35 -5.03 0.81 -1.91
CA TYR A 35 -5.87 0.15 -2.89
C TYR A 35 -5.07 -0.94 -3.60
N LEU A 36 -5.67 -2.12 -3.76
CA LEU A 36 -5.15 -3.20 -4.58
C LEU A 36 -6.07 -3.41 -5.76
N GLY A 37 -5.53 -3.75 -6.93
CA GLY A 37 -6.33 -3.91 -8.12
C GLY A 37 -5.62 -4.64 -9.24
N THR A 38 -6.39 -4.91 -10.30
CA THR A 38 -5.88 -5.50 -11.54
C THR A 38 -5.96 -4.45 -12.65
N PRO A 39 -4.86 -4.25 -13.42
CA PRO A 39 -4.88 -3.43 -14.62
C PRO A 39 -5.93 -3.90 -15.63
N VAL A 40 -6.66 -2.96 -16.22
CA VAL A 40 -7.59 -3.29 -17.32
C VAL A 40 -6.75 -3.70 -18.53
N GLY A 41 -7.07 -4.84 -19.12
CA GLY A 41 -6.33 -5.42 -20.25
C GLY A 41 -5.19 -6.37 -19.88
N TYR A 42 -4.85 -6.52 -18.59
CA TYR A 42 -3.78 -7.43 -18.14
C TYR A 42 -4.27 -8.33 -17.00
N PRO A 43 -5.07 -9.37 -17.32
CA PRO A 43 -5.52 -10.35 -16.34
C PRO A 43 -4.30 -11.08 -15.74
N GLY A 44 -4.18 -11.06 -14.41
CA GLY A 44 -3.05 -11.67 -13.67
C GLY A 44 -1.99 -10.68 -13.19
N ALA A 45 -2.01 -9.43 -13.65
CA ALA A 45 -1.16 -8.37 -13.11
C ALA A 45 -1.74 -7.80 -11.81
N LEU A 46 -0.86 -7.39 -10.88
CA LEU A 46 -1.24 -6.76 -9.61
C LEU A 46 -0.74 -5.32 -9.57
N ALA A 47 -1.64 -4.39 -9.23
CA ALA A 47 -1.31 -3.01 -8.95
C ALA A 47 -1.66 -2.66 -7.49
N CYS A 48 -0.80 -1.87 -6.86
CA CYS A 48 -1.04 -1.26 -5.56
C CYS A 48 -0.93 0.26 -5.70
N ALA A 49 -1.87 1.01 -5.13
CA ALA A 49 -1.86 2.46 -5.10
C ALA A 49 -2.18 2.98 -3.70
N THR A 50 -1.52 4.07 -3.30
CA THR A 50 -1.84 4.78 -2.07
C THR A 50 -2.18 6.23 -2.39
N LEU A 51 -3.29 6.72 -1.83
CA LEU A 51 -3.64 8.13 -1.86
C LEU A 51 -3.25 8.80 -0.55
N LYS A 52 -2.94 10.10 -0.62
CA LYS A 52 -2.92 10.98 0.53
C LYS A 52 -4.36 11.18 1.03
N ALA A 53 -4.51 11.65 2.26
CA ALA A 53 -5.83 11.95 2.85
C ALA A 53 -6.65 12.97 2.04
N ASN A 54 -6.00 13.81 1.23
CA ASN A 54 -6.64 14.77 0.33
C ASN A 54 -6.98 14.20 -1.07
N GLY A 55 -6.92 12.87 -1.25
CA GLY A 55 -7.20 12.21 -2.53
C GLY A 55 -6.08 12.27 -3.57
N THR A 56 -4.97 12.94 -3.29
CA THR A 56 -3.83 13.00 -4.23
C THR A 56 -3.09 11.66 -4.25
N LEU A 57 -2.72 11.17 -5.45
CA LEU A 57 -1.89 9.97 -5.57
C LEU A 57 -0.53 10.19 -4.89
N LEU A 58 -0.19 9.33 -3.93
CA LEU A 58 1.12 9.33 -3.28
C LEU A 58 2.11 8.45 -4.04
N ALA A 59 1.72 7.21 -4.32
CA ALA A 59 2.57 6.23 -4.97
C ALA A 59 1.73 5.13 -5.65
N ARG A 60 2.29 4.50 -6.68
CA ARG A 60 1.71 3.35 -7.36
C ARG A 60 2.82 2.37 -7.76
N ILE A 61 2.62 1.09 -7.49
CA ILE A 61 3.50 0.00 -7.91
C ILE A 61 2.67 -0.95 -8.78
N MET A 62 3.21 -1.37 -9.90
CA MET A 62 2.62 -2.36 -10.78
C MET A 62 3.62 -3.50 -10.98
N PHE A 63 3.17 -4.73 -10.76
CA PHE A 63 3.89 -5.92 -11.18
C PHE A 63 3.32 -6.36 -12.53
N GLU A 64 4.20 -6.73 -13.46
CA GLU A 64 3.83 -7.24 -14.77
C GLU A 64 2.94 -8.49 -14.63
N ASP A 65 2.26 -8.92 -15.72
CA ASP A 65 1.55 -10.20 -15.71
C ASP A 65 2.50 -11.27 -15.12
N ALA A 66 1.96 -12.26 -14.41
CA ALA A 66 2.65 -13.29 -13.65
C ALA A 66 3.81 -14.08 -14.35
N THR A 67 4.40 -13.60 -15.46
CA THR A 67 5.79 -13.81 -15.87
C THR A 67 6.74 -13.78 -14.67
N THR A 68 7.00 -14.98 -14.18
CA THR A 68 7.83 -15.24 -13.02
C THR A 68 9.29 -15.04 -13.42
N TRP A 69 9.99 -14.09 -12.81
CA TRP A 69 11.46 -14.08 -12.87
C TRP A 69 11.98 -15.30 -12.10
N ARG A 70 12.43 -16.33 -12.83
CA ARG A 70 13.22 -17.41 -12.24
C ARG A 70 14.66 -16.95 -12.13
N ALA A 71 15.16 -16.73 -10.92
CA ALA A 71 16.59 -16.66 -10.71
C ALA A 71 17.18 -18.05 -10.99
N ASN A 72 18.03 -18.17 -12.01
CA ASN A 72 18.89 -19.34 -12.16
C ASN A 72 19.93 -19.30 -11.03
N LEU A 73 19.60 -19.93 -9.90
CA LEU A 73 20.59 -20.27 -8.89
C LEU A 73 21.27 -21.57 -9.32
N SER A 74 22.34 -21.46 -10.11
CA SER A 74 23.32 -22.54 -10.22
C SER A 74 24.35 -22.33 -9.12
N TRP A 75 24.37 -23.22 -8.14
CA TRP A 75 25.51 -23.35 -7.24
C TRP A 75 26.64 -24.03 -8.01
N SER A 76 27.77 -23.33 -8.15
CA SER A 76 29.05 -23.91 -8.58
C SER A 76 29.77 -24.55 -7.40
#